data_AF-A0A1M5D0W3-F1
#
_entry.id   AF-A0A1M5D0W3-F1
#
_cell.length_a   1.000
_cell.length_b   1.000
_cell.length_c   1.000
_cell.angle_alpha   90.00
_cell.angle_beta   90.00
_cell.angle_gamma   90.00
#
_symmetry.space_group_name_H-M   'P 1'
#
loop_
_entity.id
_entity.type
_entity.pdbx_description
1 polymer ?
#
loop_
_entity_poly.entity_id
_entity_poly.type
_entity_poly.pdbx_seq_one_letter_code
_entity_poly.pdbx_strand_id
1 'polypeptide(L)'
;MKKTIQLDERPAGYSLGAAQAGESLQVQFRGISLSSYGKDFIRKVEGYPQQILYKAFGDFHPSQVKTLIAIIKSNLEVDVYLNEVEISAHVVVAKGIKIGDPVYKSDIYHIDKVDFKDVSFPSDCSYFVLMNNGWDRVMCYDFGPSLQDDDNHPIDYDVGQLVGAALSESIFYDIFDLNEEEWKVILESSWFPFSFIDYKEQKNLLNHIKTGVGDNFHRRKVKLEVY
;
A
#
# COMPACT_ATOMS: atom_id res chain seq x y z
N MET A 1 -20.97 5.14 -2.91
CA MET A 1 -22.30 4.73 -2.46
C MET A 1 -22.15 3.57 -1.50
N LYS A 2 -22.51 3.73 -0.21
CA LYS A 2 -22.39 2.64 0.77
C LYS A 2 -23.49 1.61 0.50
N LYS A 3 -23.13 0.34 0.49
CA LYS A 3 -24.06 -0.78 0.45
C LYS A 3 -23.67 -1.81 1.49
N THR A 4 -24.67 -2.56 1.96
CA THR A 4 -24.46 -3.71 2.83
C THR A 4 -24.88 -4.96 2.09
N ILE A 5 -24.01 -5.98 2.08
CA ILE A 5 -24.26 -7.29 1.45
C ILE A 5 -23.94 -8.41 2.43
N GLN A 6 -24.32 -9.63 2.07
CA GLN A 6 -23.99 -10.84 2.82
C GLN A 6 -23.04 -11.70 2.00
N LEU A 7 -21.95 -12.21 2.58
CA LEU A 7 -21.10 -13.21 1.92
C LEU A 7 -21.62 -14.63 2.16
N ASP A 8 -21.33 -15.50 1.20
CA ASP A 8 -21.72 -16.92 1.24
C ASP A 8 -20.64 -17.77 1.95
N GLU A 9 -19.40 -17.28 1.95
CA GLU A 9 -18.24 -17.94 2.56
C GLU A 9 -17.32 -16.95 3.28
N ARG A 10 -16.53 -17.46 4.22
CA ARG A 10 -15.56 -16.66 4.98
C ARG A 10 -14.28 -16.46 4.18
N PRO A 11 -13.79 -15.23 4.06
CA PRO A 11 -12.49 -14.99 3.47
C PRO A 11 -11.40 -15.47 4.43
N ALA A 12 -10.52 -16.35 3.92
CA ALA A 12 -9.34 -16.81 4.66
C ALA A 12 -8.04 -16.14 4.19
N GLY A 13 -8.04 -15.56 2.99
CA GLY A 13 -6.87 -14.95 2.37
C GLY A 13 -6.56 -15.53 1.01
N TYR A 14 -5.30 -15.36 0.59
CA TYR A 14 -4.82 -15.79 -0.72
C TYR A 14 -3.82 -16.92 -0.57
N SER A 15 -3.96 -17.97 -1.37
CA SER A 15 -2.97 -19.05 -1.41
C SER A 15 -1.59 -18.51 -1.86
N LEU A 16 -0.54 -18.99 -1.21
CA LEU A 16 0.86 -18.70 -1.58
C LEU A 16 1.43 -19.73 -2.56
N GLY A 17 0.69 -20.80 -2.85
CA GLY A 17 1.10 -21.84 -3.78
C GLY A 17 -0.08 -22.67 -4.26
N ALA A 18 0.23 -23.68 -5.08
CA ALA A 18 -0.72 -24.72 -5.46
C ALA A 18 -0.66 -25.88 -4.46
N ALA A 19 -1.80 -26.51 -4.23
CA ALA A 19 -1.91 -27.72 -3.42
C ALA A 19 -2.96 -28.64 -4.05
N GLN A 20 -2.80 -29.95 -3.89
CA GLN A 20 -3.81 -30.94 -4.26
C GLN A 20 -4.87 -31.07 -3.16
N ALA A 21 -5.99 -31.70 -3.50
CA ALA A 21 -7.03 -31.99 -2.53
C ALA A 21 -6.47 -32.84 -1.38
N GLY A 22 -6.60 -32.36 -0.15
CA GLY A 22 -6.09 -33.01 1.06
C GLY A 22 -4.69 -32.58 1.47
N GLU A 23 -3.98 -31.81 0.66
CA GLU A 23 -2.69 -31.21 1.03
C GLU A 23 -2.90 -29.90 1.80
N SER A 24 -1.98 -29.60 2.72
CA SER A 24 -1.95 -28.31 3.41
C SER A 24 -1.31 -27.23 2.53
N LEU A 25 -1.85 -26.01 2.60
CA LEU A 25 -1.30 -24.86 1.88
C LEU A 25 -1.13 -23.66 2.80
N GLN A 26 -0.13 -22.84 2.51
CA GLN A 26 0.05 -21.57 3.20
C GLN A 26 -0.87 -20.50 2.60
N VAL A 27 -1.57 -19.79 3.48
CA VAL A 27 -2.50 -18.72 3.11
C VAL A 27 -1.97 -17.40 3.67
N GLN A 28 -1.86 -16.39 2.80
CA GLN A 28 -1.61 -15.02 3.20
C GLN A 28 -2.94 -14.33 3.48
N PHE A 29 -3.28 -14.18 4.76
CA PHE A 29 -4.50 -13.50 5.18
C PHE A 29 -4.34 -11.97 5.26
N ARG A 30 -3.12 -11.46 5.44
CA ARG A 30 -2.81 -10.02 5.54
C ARG A 30 -1.73 -9.63 4.52
N GLY A 31 -1.87 -8.47 3.89
CA GLY A 31 -0.82 -7.97 2.99
C GLY A 31 -1.14 -6.69 2.23
N ILE A 32 -0.12 -6.28 1.45
CA ILE A 32 -0.18 -5.21 0.45
C ILE A 32 0.04 -5.85 -0.93
N SER A 33 -0.65 -5.33 -1.95
CA SER A 33 -0.41 -5.69 -3.34
C SER A 33 -0.59 -4.46 -4.22
N LEU A 34 0.38 -4.21 -5.10
CA LEU A 34 0.37 -3.10 -6.04
C LEU A 34 0.12 -3.62 -7.46
N SER A 35 -0.59 -2.87 -8.29
CA SER A 35 -0.80 -3.28 -9.69
C SER A 35 0.49 -3.35 -10.50
N SER A 36 1.51 -2.60 -10.07
CA SER A 36 2.89 -2.72 -10.54
C SER A 36 3.53 -4.10 -10.30
N TYR A 37 3.03 -4.91 -9.35
CA TYR A 37 3.44 -6.30 -9.15
C TYR A 37 2.85 -7.27 -10.20
N GLY A 38 1.98 -6.79 -11.10
CA GLY A 38 1.47 -7.55 -12.22
C GLY A 38 0.50 -8.68 -11.82
N LYS A 39 0.85 -9.93 -12.16
CA LYS A 39 -0.09 -11.07 -12.08
C LYS A 39 -0.60 -11.35 -10.67
N ASP A 40 0.21 -11.14 -9.63
CA ASP A 40 -0.23 -11.36 -8.26
C ASP A 40 -1.35 -10.40 -7.86
N PHE A 41 -1.22 -9.12 -8.22
CA PHE A 41 -2.27 -8.14 -8.00
C PHE A 41 -3.57 -8.53 -8.70
N ILE A 42 -3.49 -8.85 -9.99
CA ILE A 42 -4.67 -9.26 -10.79
C ILE A 42 -5.39 -10.43 -10.12
N ARG A 43 -4.64 -11.48 -9.76
CA ARG A 43 -5.18 -12.65 -9.06
C ARG A 43 -5.89 -12.26 -7.76
N LYS A 44 -5.34 -11.32 -6.99
CA LYS A 44 -5.92 -10.87 -5.73
C LYS A 44 -7.20 -10.06 -5.93
N VAL A 45 -7.22 -9.12 -6.87
CA VAL A 45 -8.43 -8.32 -7.15
C VAL A 45 -9.54 -9.11 -7.82
N GLU A 46 -9.21 -10.14 -8.63
CA GLU A 46 -10.20 -11.05 -9.22
C GLU A 46 -10.85 -12.01 -8.21
N GLY A 47 -10.28 -12.10 -6.99
CA GLY A 47 -10.87 -12.83 -5.87
C GLY A 47 -11.98 -12.03 -5.15
N TYR A 48 -11.86 -11.92 -3.83
CA TYR A 48 -12.88 -11.28 -2.98
C TYR A 48 -13.29 -9.87 -3.42
N PRO A 49 -12.39 -8.96 -3.86
CA PRO A 49 -12.79 -7.62 -4.27
C PRO A 49 -13.78 -7.63 -5.43
N GLN A 50 -13.52 -8.40 -6.49
CA GLN A 50 -14.43 -8.50 -7.63
C GLN A 50 -15.76 -9.15 -7.24
N GLN A 51 -15.74 -10.22 -6.44
CA GLN A 51 -16.96 -10.88 -5.96
C GLN A 51 -17.85 -9.92 -5.14
N ILE A 52 -17.26 -9.19 -4.19
CA ILE A 52 -17.95 -8.21 -3.34
C ILE A 52 -18.51 -7.07 -4.18
N LEU A 53 -17.73 -6.57 -5.14
CA LEU A 53 -18.13 -5.47 -6.01
C LEU A 53 -19.32 -5.86 -6.90
N TYR A 54 -19.30 -7.05 -7.51
CA TYR A 54 -20.45 -7.56 -8.28
C TYR A 54 -21.69 -7.76 -7.41
N LYS A 55 -21.54 -8.38 -6.24
CA LYS A 55 -22.67 -8.64 -5.33
C LYS A 55 -23.32 -7.34 -4.84
N ALA A 56 -22.53 -6.30 -4.60
CA ALA A 56 -23.03 -5.01 -4.14
C ALA A 56 -23.61 -4.13 -5.26
N PHE A 57 -22.95 -4.02 -6.41
CA PHE A 57 -23.29 -2.99 -7.42
C PHE A 57 -23.79 -3.52 -8.76
N GLY A 58 -23.66 -4.82 -9.05
CA GLY A 58 -24.14 -5.45 -10.29
C GLY A 58 -23.34 -5.01 -11.51
N ASP A 59 -23.60 -3.79 -12.00
CA ASP A 59 -22.93 -3.19 -13.16
C ASP A 59 -21.91 -2.13 -12.72
N PHE A 60 -20.65 -2.35 -13.06
CA PHE A 60 -19.58 -1.37 -12.92
C PHE A 60 -18.54 -1.59 -14.02
N HIS A 61 -17.85 -0.52 -14.44
CA HIS A 61 -16.66 -0.66 -15.25
C HIS A 61 -15.40 -0.58 -14.35
N PRO A 62 -14.39 -1.46 -14.47
CA PRO A 62 -13.21 -1.45 -13.60
C PRO A 62 -12.45 -0.10 -13.58
N SER A 63 -12.48 0.66 -14.67
CA SER A 63 -11.87 2.01 -14.73
C SER A 63 -12.59 3.04 -13.87
N GLN A 64 -13.85 2.79 -13.49
CA GLN A 64 -14.62 3.68 -12.62
C GLN A 64 -14.31 3.46 -11.14
N VAL A 65 -13.67 2.35 -10.77
CA VAL A 65 -13.31 2.05 -9.38
C VAL A 65 -12.05 2.85 -9.00
N LYS A 66 -12.27 3.97 -8.30
CA LYS A 66 -11.23 4.83 -7.70
C LYS A 66 -10.88 4.36 -6.29
N THR A 67 -11.91 4.07 -5.49
CA THR A 67 -11.77 3.57 -4.13
C THR A 67 -12.84 2.52 -3.89
N LEU A 68 -12.44 1.36 -3.38
CA LEU A 68 -13.33 0.34 -2.87
C LEU A 68 -12.84 -0.08 -1.48
N ILE A 69 -13.71 0.01 -0.49
CA ILE A 69 -13.44 -0.46 0.88
C ILE A 69 -14.52 -1.47 1.25
N ALA A 70 -14.11 -2.60 1.81
CA ALA A 70 -15.03 -3.57 2.37
C ALA A 70 -14.65 -3.85 3.82
N ILE A 71 -15.62 -3.78 4.73
CA ILE A 71 -15.50 -4.18 6.14
C ILE A 71 -16.38 -5.41 6.34
N ILE A 72 -15.76 -6.53 6.68
CA ILE A 72 -16.36 -7.87 6.72
C ILE A 72 -16.50 -8.29 8.18
N LYS A 73 -17.74 -8.37 8.66
CA LYS A 73 -18.07 -8.74 10.03
C LYS A 73 -18.00 -10.26 10.20
N SER A 74 -17.91 -10.72 11.45
CA SER A 74 -17.88 -12.15 11.80
C SER A 74 -19.12 -12.95 11.34
N ASN A 75 -20.25 -12.27 11.19
CA ASN A 75 -21.50 -12.84 10.66
C ASN A 75 -21.59 -12.80 9.12
N LEU A 76 -20.50 -12.51 8.41
CA LEU A 76 -20.43 -12.39 6.95
C LEU A 76 -21.21 -11.22 6.33
N GLU A 77 -21.74 -10.32 7.16
CA GLU A 77 -22.26 -9.04 6.66
C GLU A 77 -21.08 -8.13 6.29
N VAL A 78 -21.18 -7.47 5.14
CA VAL A 78 -20.12 -6.61 4.60
C VAL A 78 -20.65 -5.22 4.31
N ASP A 79 -20.01 -4.23 4.91
CA ASP A 79 -20.19 -2.83 4.53
C ASP A 79 -19.21 -2.49 3.40
N VAL A 80 -19.76 -2.13 2.24
CA VAL A 80 -19.02 -1.86 1.01
C VAL A 80 -19.15 -0.38 0.65
N TYR A 81 -18.02 0.31 0.53
CA TYR A 81 -17.92 1.71 0.16
C TYR A 81 -17.27 1.81 -1.22
N LEU A 82 -17.95 2.47 -2.16
CA LEU A 82 -17.45 2.65 -3.53
C LEU A 82 -17.41 4.14 -3.90
N ASN A 83 -16.20 4.64 -4.16
CA ASN A 83 -15.93 5.99 -4.70
C ASN A 83 -16.48 7.19 -3.91
N GLU A 84 -16.95 7.02 -2.68
CA GLU A 84 -17.58 8.11 -1.91
C GLU A 84 -16.80 8.53 -0.67
N VAL A 85 -15.80 7.74 -0.30
CA VAL A 85 -15.05 7.95 0.94
C VAL A 85 -14.15 9.15 0.71
N GLU A 86 -14.32 10.18 1.54
CA GLU A 86 -13.38 11.28 1.61
C GLU A 86 -12.11 10.78 2.29
N ILE A 87 -10.99 10.92 1.60
CA ILE A 87 -9.69 10.39 2.02
C ILE A 87 -8.73 11.55 2.18
N SER A 88 -8.07 11.61 3.33
CA SER A 88 -6.98 12.56 3.59
C SER A 88 -5.71 11.81 3.96
N ALA A 89 -4.57 12.27 3.43
CA ALA A 89 -3.27 11.70 3.74
C ALA A 89 -2.48 12.67 4.63
N HIS A 90 -1.90 12.13 5.70
CA HIS A 90 -0.87 12.78 6.50
C HIS A 90 0.48 12.47 5.86
N VAL A 91 1.24 13.51 5.57
CA VAL A 91 2.49 13.40 4.82
C VAL A 91 3.64 14.01 5.62
N VAL A 92 4.80 13.36 5.57
CA VAL A 92 6.04 13.93 6.09
C VAL A 92 6.67 14.76 5.00
N VAL A 93 6.91 16.03 5.30
CA VAL A 93 7.37 17.03 4.32
C VAL A 93 8.84 17.37 4.53
N ALA A 94 9.54 17.64 3.43
CA ALA A 94 10.96 17.98 3.41
C ALA A 94 11.27 19.42 3.86
N LYS A 95 10.25 20.28 3.91
CA LYS A 95 10.38 21.70 4.24
C LYS A 95 9.15 22.19 5.01
N GLY A 96 9.26 23.34 5.67
CA GLY A 96 8.09 23.99 6.25
C GLY A 96 7.10 24.43 5.17
N ILE A 97 5.84 24.01 5.29
CA ILE A 97 4.74 24.32 4.35
C ILE A 97 3.67 25.12 5.10
N LYS A 98 3.15 26.19 4.46
CA LYS A 98 2.01 26.98 4.97
C LYS A 98 0.74 26.69 4.16
N ILE A 99 -0.40 26.99 4.76
CA ILE A 99 -1.70 26.89 4.07
C ILE A 99 -1.69 27.78 2.83
N GLY A 100 -2.04 27.19 1.69
CA GLY A 100 -2.06 27.87 0.39
C GLY A 100 -0.76 27.73 -0.41
N ASP A 101 0.31 27.21 0.18
CA ASP A 101 1.54 26.92 -0.58
C ASP A 101 1.29 25.77 -1.55
N PRO A 102 1.82 25.84 -2.79
CA PRO A 102 1.81 24.70 -3.69
C PRO A 102 2.70 23.59 -3.11
N VAL A 103 2.15 22.37 -3.04
CA VAL A 103 2.87 21.17 -2.60
C VAL A 103 3.16 20.30 -3.81
N TYR A 104 4.43 20.00 -4.03
CA TYR A 104 4.88 19.10 -5.09
C TYR A 104 5.26 17.73 -4.52
N LYS A 105 5.27 16.71 -5.36
CA LYS A 105 5.75 15.37 -4.98
C LYS A 105 7.16 15.41 -4.37
N SER A 106 8.03 16.31 -4.84
CA SER A 106 9.38 16.50 -4.30
C SER A 106 9.42 17.03 -2.87
N ASP A 107 8.34 17.66 -2.41
CA ASP A 107 8.26 18.22 -1.06
C ASP A 107 7.84 17.16 -0.02
N ILE A 108 7.51 15.94 -0.45
CA ILE A 108 7.00 14.86 0.39
C ILE A 108 8.04 13.74 0.45
N TYR A 109 8.40 13.32 1.66
CA TYR A 109 9.25 12.15 1.87
C TYR A 109 8.45 10.84 1.79
N HIS A 110 7.34 10.77 2.51
CA HIS A 110 6.42 9.63 2.48
C HIS A 110 5.05 10.05 3.03
N ILE A 111 4.06 9.19 2.82
CA ILE A 111 2.74 9.26 3.45
C ILE A 111 2.80 8.46 4.76
N ASP A 112 2.62 9.15 5.88
CA ASP A 112 2.64 8.58 7.23
C ASP A 112 1.36 7.78 7.50
N LYS A 113 0.21 8.37 7.18
CA LYS A 113 -1.09 7.78 7.47
C LYS A 113 -2.16 8.25 6.48
N VAL A 114 -3.15 7.41 6.24
CA VAL A 114 -4.38 7.75 5.54
C VAL A 114 -5.56 7.71 6.50
N ASP A 115 -6.37 8.76 6.49
CA ASP A 115 -7.67 8.78 7.17
C ASP A 115 -8.80 8.59 6.16
N PHE A 116 -9.75 7.75 6.53
CA PHE A 116 -10.98 7.48 5.79
C PHE A 116 -12.14 8.09 6.57
N LYS A 117 -12.70 9.18 6.06
CA LYS A 117 -13.79 9.86 6.74
C LYS A 117 -15.00 8.92 6.87
N ASP A 118 -15.54 8.86 8.09
CA ASP A 118 -16.72 8.06 8.44
C ASP A 118 -16.59 6.54 8.19
N VAL A 119 -15.35 6.03 8.03
CA VAL A 119 -15.05 4.61 7.90
C VAL A 119 -14.16 4.17 9.05
N SER A 120 -14.65 3.24 9.86
CA SER A 120 -13.88 2.58 10.91
C SER A 120 -13.44 1.18 10.47
N PHE A 121 -12.30 0.73 10.99
CA PHE A 121 -11.80 -0.64 10.86
C PHE A 121 -11.77 -1.29 12.24
N PRO A 122 -12.90 -1.88 12.70
CA PRO A 122 -12.94 -2.55 14.01
C PRO A 122 -11.94 -3.70 14.09
N SER A 123 -11.37 -3.94 15.27
CA SER A 123 -10.33 -4.96 15.45
C SER A 123 -10.78 -6.39 15.15
N ASP A 124 -12.08 -6.65 15.26
CA ASP A 124 -12.72 -7.94 15.04
C ASP A 124 -13.33 -8.10 13.63
N CYS A 125 -13.11 -7.14 12.74
CA CYS A 125 -13.62 -7.15 11.37
C CYS A 125 -12.48 -7.27 10.37
N SER A 126 -12.63 -8.18 9.41
CA SER A 126 -11.72 -8.26 8.28
C SER A 126 -11.97 -7.12 7.30
N TYR A 127 -10.98 -6.78 6.48
CA TYR A 127 -11.15 -5.73 5.48
C TYR A 127 -10.29 -5.94 4.23
N PHE A 128 -10.68 -5.23 3.19
CA PHE A 128 -9.72 -4.77 2.20
C PHE A 128 -10.02 -3.33 1.78
N VAL A 129 -8.96 -2.64 1.35
CA VAL A 129 -8.97 -1.31 0.78
C VAL A 129 -8.28 -1.40 -0.58
N LEU A 130 -8.98 -1.04 -1.64
CA LEU A 130 -8.44 -0.88 -2.99
C LEU A 130 -8.52 0.60 -3.36
N MET A 131 -7.39 1.18 -3.72
CA MET A 131 -7.29 2.59 -4.11
C MET A 131 -6.55 2.74 -5.43
N ASN A 132 -6.97 3.70 -6.23
CA ASN A 132 -6.28 4.13 -7.45
C ASN A 132 -5.52 5.43 -7.14
N ASN A 133 -4.23 5.49 -7.44
CA ASN A 133 -3.40 6.70 -7.27
C ASN A 133 -2.98 7.34 -8.62
N GLY A 134 -3.67 7.00 -9.71
CA GLY A 134 -3.40 7.48 -11.04
C GLY A 134 -2.82 6.38 -11.92
N TRP A 135 -1.52 6.11 -11.78
CA TRP A 135 -0.79 5.15 -12.63
C TRP A 135 -0.75 3.73 -12.05
N ASP A 136 -0.95 3.58 -10.73
CA ASP A 136 -0.94 2.31 -10.02
C ASP A 136 -2.23 2.15 -9.19
N ARG A 137 -2.45 0.93 -8.71
CA ARG A 137 -3.52 0.59 -7.78
C ARG A 137 -2.94 -0.12 -6.58
N VAL A 138 -3.38 0.30 -5.41
CA VAL A 138 -2.93 -0.21 -4.13
C VAL A 138 -4.05 -1.02 -3.50
N MET A 139 -3.77 -2.26 -3.14
CA MET A 139 -4.65 -3.11 -2.35
C MET A 139 -4.00 -3.41 -1.01
N CYS A 140 -4.66 -3.05 0.08
CA CYS A 140 -4.32 -3.50 1.43
C CYS A 140 -5.45 -4.40 1.94
N TYR A 141 -5.13 -5.50 2.60
CA TYR A 141 -6.14 -6.41 3.12
C TYR A 141 -5.68 -7.09 4.40
N ASP A 142 -6.66 -7.44 5.22
CA ASP A 142 -6.50 -8.31 6.38
C ASP A 142 -7.78 -9.14 6.58
N PHE A 143 -7.65 -10.45 6.44
CA PHE A 143 -8.71 -11.43 6.67
C PHE A 143 -8.50 -12.22 7.96
N GLY A 144 -7.47 -11.89 8.75
CA GLY A 144 -7.15 -12.49 10.03
C GLY A 144 -8.34 -12.54 11.01
N PRO A 145 -9.14 -11.46 11.15
CA PRO A 145 -10.30 -11.48 12.04
C PRO A 145 -11.42 -12.46 11.62
N SER A 146 -11.43 -12.89 10.35
CA SER A 146 -12.40 -13.88 9.84
C SER A 146 -11.96 -15.33 10.03
N LEU A 147 -10.69 -15.56 10.39
CA LEU A 147 -10.18 -16.89 10.71
C LEU A 147 -10.77 -17.38 12.04
N GLN A 148 -10.91 -18.70 12.17
CA GLN A 148 -11.56 -19.34 13.31
C GLN A 148 -10.56 -19.85 14.34
N ASP A 149 -11.05 -20.04 15.56
CA ASP A 149 -10.34 -20.72 16.64
C ASP A 149 -8.95 -20.09 16.88
N ASP A 150 -7.90 -20.92 16.94
CA ASP A 150 -6.55 -20.49 17.26
C ASP A 150 -5.89 -19.64 16.14
N ASP A 151 -6.47 -19.64 14.93
CA ASP A 151 -5.99 -18.84 13.79
C ASP A 151 -6.64 -17.44 13.75
N ASN A 152 -7.56 -17.12 14.67
CA ASN A 152 -8.16 -15.79 14.71
C ASN A 152 -7.10 -14.72 15.04
N HIS A 153 -6.94 -13.75 14.14
CA HIS A 153 -5.98 -12.66 14.29
C HIS A 153 -6.68 -11.31 14.22
N PRO A 154 -7.13 -10.74 15.35
CA PRO A 154 -7.66 -9.38 15.41
C PRO A 154 -6.67 -8.36 14.88
N ILE A 155 -7.18 -7.25 14.32
CA ILE A 155 -6.34 -6.14 13.88
C ILE A 155 -5.73 -5.47 15.11
N ASP A 156 -4.40 -5.44 15.15
CA ASP A 156 -3.56 -4.93 16.23
C ASP A 156 -2.67 -3.75 15.80
N TYR A 157 -2.98 -3.14 14.65
CA TYR A 157 -2.20 -2.08 14.03
C TYR A 157 -3.10 -0.96 13.46
N ASP A 158 -2.49 0.17 13.10
CA ASP A 158 -3.19 1.28 12.45
C ASP A 158 -3.34 1.01 10.94
N VAL A 159 -4.57 0.70 10.51
CA VAL A 159 -4.88 0.43 9.10
C VAL A 159 -4.55 1.62 8.20
N GLY A 160 -4.72 2.85 8.69
CA GLY A 160 -4.38 4.07 7.96
C GLY A 160 -2.89 4.19 7.72
N GLN A 161 -2.05 3.81 8.69
CA GLN A 161 -0.59 3.75 8.50
C GLN A 161 -0.18 2.68 7.50
N LEU A 162 -0.80 1.49 7.54
CA LEU A 162 -0.54 0.44 6.55
C LEU A 162 -0.86 0.93 5.12
N VAL A 163 -2.02 1.57 4.93
CA VAL A 163 -2.39 2.12 3.63
C VAL A 163 -1.47 3.28 3.24
N GLY A 164 -1.04 4.11 4.19
CA GLY A 164 -0.05 5.17 3.98
C GLY A 164 1.29 4.65 3.47
N ALA A 165 1.80 3.57 4.08
CA ALA A 165 3.00 2.88 3.63
C ALA A 165 2.84 2.33 2.20
N ALA A 166 1.71 1.67 1.92
CA ALA A 166 1.43 1.12 0.60
C ALA A 166 1.30 2.20 -0.49
N LEU A 167 0.65 3.32 -0.18
CA LEU A 167 0.60 4.49 -1.08
C LEU A 167 1.97 5.13 -1.25
N SER A 168 2.80 5.15 -0.21
CA SER A 168 4.18 5.66 -0.32
C SER A 168 5.00 4.83 -1.30
N GLU A 169 4.93 3.50 -1.17
CA GLU A 169 5.60 2.59 -2.10
C GLU A 169 5.15 2.83 -3.54
N SER A 170 3.83 2.93 -3.73
CA SER A 170 3.24 3.14 -5.04
C SER A 170 3.51 4.54 -5.61
N ILE A 171 3.56 5.60 -4.79
CA ILE A 171 3.85 6.95 -5.29
C ILE A 171 5.34 7.12 -5.55
N PHE A 172 6.20 6.64 -4.67
CA PHE A 172 7.65 6.83 -4.71
C PHE A 172 8.39 5.60 -5.27
N TYR A 173 7.76 4.90 -6.22
CA TYR A 173 8.22 3.63 -6.78
C TYR A 173 9.69 3.62 -7.23
N ASP A 174 10.23 4.75 -7.72
CA ASP A 174 11.62 4.83 -8.17
C ASP A 174 12.61 4.38 -7.07
N ILE A 175 12.26 4.63 -5.79
CA ILE A 175 13.04 4.22 -4.61
C ILE A 175 12.87 2.73 -4.30
N PHE A 176 11.64 2.23 -4.44
CA PHE A 176 11.29 0.86 -4.05
C PHE A 176 11.60 -0.19 -5.12
N ASP A 177 11.77 0.24 -6.38
CA ASP A 177 12.16 -0.57 -7.53
C ASP A 177 13.70 -0.77 -7.62
N LEU A 178 14.40 -0.77 -6.49
CA LEU A 178 15.83 -1.07 -6.44
C LEU A 178 16.05 -2.56 -6.22
N ASN A 179 16.89 -3.17 -7.06
CA ASN A 179 17.29 -4.57 -6.89
C ASN A 179 18.40 -4.71 -5.82
N GLU A 180 18.72 -5.95 -5.42
CA GLU A 180 19.73 -6.21 -4.38
C GLU A 180 21.12 -5.66 -4.72
N GLU A 181 21.53 -5.68 -5.98
CA GLU A 181 22.82 -5.14 -6.43
C GLU A 181 22.84 -3.61 -6.32
N GLU A 182 21.75 -2.95 -6.71
CA GLU A 182 21.56 -1.50 -6.59
C GLU A 182 21.52 -1.06 -5.12
N TRP A 183 20.84 -1.83 -4.26
CA TRP A 183 20.84 -1.62 -2.81
C TRP A 183 22.24 -1.77 -2.22
N LYS A 184 22.99 -2.78 -2.67
CA LYS A 184 24.36 -3.00 -2.22
C LYS A 184 25.25 -1.81 -2.54
N VAL A 185 25.14 -1.24 -3.75
CA VAL A 185 25.89 -0.02 -4.13
C VAL A 185 25.54 1.16 -3.21
N ILE A 186 24.26 1.35 -2.87
CA ILE A 186 23.81 2.42 -1.96
C ILE A 186 24.41 2.21 -0.56
N LEU A 187 24.29 1.01 -0.01
CA LEU A 187 24.80 0.69 1.33
C LEU A 187 26.33 0.79 1.40
N GLU A 188 27.06 0.30 0.40
CA GLU A 188 28.52 0.38 0.32
C GLU A 188 29.01 1.83 0.21
N SER A 189 28.22 2.71 -0.43
CA SER A 189 28.53 4.14 -0.49
C SER A 189 28.36 4.85 0.87
N SER A 190 27.90 4.16 1.92
CA SER A 190 27.57 4.72 3.25
C SER A 190 26.63 5.93 3.18
N TRP A 191 25.90 6.04 2.07
CA TRP A 191 24.99 7.13 1.79
C TRP A 191 23.60 6.59 2.11
N PHE A 192 23.06 6.99 3.27
CA PHE A 192 21.64 6.87 3.57
C PHE A 192 20.98 8.18 3.10
N PRO A 193 20.53 8.28 1.85
CA PRO A 193 20.16 9.57 1.26
C PRO A 193 18.75 9.99 1.72
N PHE A 194 17.96 9.05 2.20
CA PHE A 194 16.52 9.23 2.32
C PHE A 194 16.08 10.20 3.42
N SER A 195 16.98 10.57 4.34
CA SER A 195 16.66 11.46 5.46
C SER A 195 16.94 12.94 5.19
N PHE A 196 17.69 13.30 4.14
CA PHE A 196 18.20 14.67 3.96
C PHE A 196 18.14 15.24 2.55
N ILE A 197 17.76 14.46 1.53
CA ILE A 197 17.63 14.94 0.15
C ILE A 197 16.19 14.75 -0.37
N ASP A 198 15.73 15.68 -1.20
CA ASP A 198 14.36 15.67 -1.71
C ASP A 198 14.12 14.54 -2.72
N TYR A 199 12.86 14.20 -3.03
CA TYR A 199 12.57 13.08 -3.93
C TYR A 199 13.16 13.26 -5.35
N LYS A 200 13.33 14.50 -5.82
CA LYS A 200 13.93 14.76 -7.13
C LYS A 200 15.43 14.44 -7.10
N GLU A 201 16.12 14.83 -6.05
CA GLU A 201 17.52 14.49 -5.80
C GLU A 201 17.70 12.97 -5.63
N GLN A 202 16.79 12.32 -4.90
CA GLN A 202 16.76 10.86 -4.77
C GLN A 202 16.59 10.20 -6.15
N LYS A 203 15.60 10.61 -6.94
CA LYS A 203 15.38 10.06 -8.29
C LYS A 203 16.59 10.25 -9.21
N ASN A 204 17.23 11.42 -9.16
CA ASN A 204 18.43 11.68 -9.97
C ASN A 204 19.59 10.74 -9.58
N LEU A 205 19.79 10.52 -8.29
CA LEU A 205 20.78 9.57 -7.80
C LEU A 205 20.45 8.14 -8.25
N LEU A 206 19.21 7.71 -8.06
CA LEU A 206 18.77 6.36 -8.41
C LEU A 206 18.94 6.11 -9.91
N ASN A 207 18.58 7.07 -10.74
CA ASN A 207 18.85 7.01 -12.18
C ASN A 207 20.35 6.91 -12.50
N HIS A 208 21.20 7.61 -11.78
CA HIS A 208 22.66 7.53 -11.96
C HIS A 208 23.20 6.14 -11.60
N ILE A 209 22.69 5.54 -10.52
CA ILE A 209 23.04 4.17 -10.10
C ILE A 209 22.54 3.16 -11.15
N LYS A 210 21.28 3.26 -11.56
CA LYS A 210 20.64 2.38 -12.57
C LYS A 210 21.30 2.44 -13.95
N THR A 211 21.96 3.55 -14.30
CA THR A 211 22.62 3.73 -15.61
C THR A 211 24.09 3.30 -15.62
N GLY A 212 24.65 2.87 -14.48
CA GLY A 212 26.00 2.30 -14.42
C GLY A 212 27.14 3.26 -14.78
N VAL A 213 26.92 4.58 -14.70
CA VAL A 213 28.01 5.57 -14.88
C VAL A 213 28.84 5.58 -13.61
N GLY A 214 29.74 4.59 -13.51
CA GLY A 214 30.71 4.46 -12.42
C GLY A 214 31.67 5.64 -12.34
N ASP A 215 31.99 5.99 -11.09
CA ASP A 215 33.07 6.86 -10.60
C ASP A 215 33.03 8.37 -10.91
N ASN A 216 32.61 9.14 -9.90
CA ASN A 216 33.50 10.08 -9.18
C ASN A 216 32.74 10.84 -8.06
N PHE A 217 32.19 10.15 -7.05
CA PHE A 217 32.00 10.81 -5.75
C PHE A 217 33.35 10.91 -5.05
N HIS A 218 34.19 11.83 -5.52
CA HIS A 218 35.36 12.28 -4.78
C HIS A 218 34.88 12.72 -3.39
N ARG A 219 35.39 12.04 -2.36
CA ARG A 219 35.23 12.36 -0.94
C ARG A 219 35.50 13.86 -0.71
N ARG A 220 34.48 14.71 -0.80
CA ARG A 220 34.52 15.99 -0.12
C ARG A 220 34.27 15.70 1.34
N LYS A 221 35.35 15.61 2.12
CA LYS A 221 35.27 15.77 3.58
C LYS A 221 34.62 17.14 3.84
N VAL A 222 33.32 17.14 4.11
CA VAL A 222 32.65 18.32 4.66
C VAL A 222 33.04 18.35 6.14
N LYS A 223 33.92 19.28 6.47
CA LYS A 223 34.29 19.60 7.85
C LYS A 223 33.10 20.37 8.43
N LEU A 224 32.23 19.71 9.18
CA LEU A 224 31.19 20.37 9.96
C LEU A 224 31.86 21.00 11.18
N GLU A 225 32.11 22.31 11.12
CA GLU A 225 32.37 23.11 12.31
C GLU A 225 31.02 23.51 12.89
N VAL A 226 30.71 22.94 14.06
CA VAL A 226 29.51 23.24 14.84
C VAL A 226 29.76 24.55 15.58
N TYR A 227 28.94 25.57 15.31
CA TYR A 227 28.74 26.72 16.19
C TYR A 227 27.38 26.59 16.87
#